data_AF-A0A9Q8VH33-F1
#
_entry.id   AF-A0A9Q8VH33-F1
#
_cell.length_a   1.000
_cell.length_b   1.000
_cell.length_c   1.000
_cell.angle_alpha   90.00
_cell.angle_beta   90.00
_cell.angle_gamma   90.00
#
_symmetry.space_group_name_H-M   'P 1'
#
loop_
_entity.id
_entity.type
_entity.pdbx_description
1 polymer ?
#
loop_
_entity_poly.entity_id
_entity_poly.type
_entity_poly.pdbx_seq_one_letter_code
_entity_poly.pdbx_strand_id
1 'polypeptide(L)'
;MNGNDNNGQPLDIIVQGMPITKGSVQPWRTKHGKAVSVDARLQSWEAAIRGTAVSMMTASGLKPYDCPISITGEIRVPRTDKLHDLPAWQTAKTSGGGDLDKLQRAIGDALQTTNSRYPGRNREGVITNDSRIIHWQISKRYADETHPEGVYLTIRPISTPELPDWQPATPTGRTIHDNLQRRRQRLADTLRQHPHDRKDTTK
;
A
#
# COMPACT_ATOMS: atom_id res chain seq x y z
N MET A 1 -4.83 2.03 -22.41
CA MET A 1 -5.09 1.89 -20.96
C MET A 1 -6.45 2.54 -20.74
N ASN A 2 -7.52 1.76 -20.53
CA ASN A 2 -8.90 2.28 -20.49
C ASN A 2 -9.48 2.23 -19.06
N GLY A 3 -8.64 2.49 -18.06
CA GLY A 3 -9.07 2.61 -16.68
C GLY A 3 -9.44 4.05 -16.35
N ASN A 4 -10.38 4.24 -15.42
CA ASN A 4 -10.80 5.57 -14.98
C ASN A 4 -9.67 6.28 -14.21
N ASP A 5 -9.21 7.42 -14.72
CA ASP A 5 -8.22 8.29 -14.07
C ASP A 5 -8.82 9.62 -13.58
N ASN A 6 -10.13 9.78 -13.71
CA ASN A 6 -10.84 11.03 -13.39
C ASN A 6 -10.20 12.27 -14.04
N ASN A 7 -9.71 12.16 -15.29
CA ASN A 7 -9.02 13.25 -16.00
C ASN A 7 -7.80 13.81 -15.23
N GLY A 8 -7.13 12.96 -14.43
CA GLY A 8 -5.97 13.37 -13.65
C GLY A 8 -6.31 14.11 -12.34
N GLN A 9 -7.58 14.24 -11.97
CA GLN A 9 -7.97 14.94 -10.75
C GLN A 9 -7.53 14.16 -9.49
N PRO A 10 -6.98 14.85 -8.47
CA PRO A 10 -6.61 14.23 -7.21
C PRO A 10 -7.81 14.06 -6.26
N LEU A 11 -7.66 13.21 -5.26
CA LEU A 11 -8.60 13.07 -4.14
C LEU A 11 -7.85 13.19 -2.81
N ASP A 12 -8.24 14.17 -2.00
CA ASP A 12 -7.77 14.30 -0.63
C ASP A 12 -8.64 13.48 0.32
N ILE A 13 -8.00 12.84 1.31
CA ILE A 13 -8.62 11.98 2.30
C ILE A 13 -8.10 12.41 3.67
N ILE A 14 -9.02 12.91 4.49
CA ILE A 14 -8.72 13.38 5.85
C ILE A 14 -9.60 12.63 6.83
N VAL A 15 -8.98 11.79 7.66
CA VAL A 15 -9.68 10.94 8.63
C VAL A 15 -9.02 11.12 9.97
N GLN A 16 -9.72 11.76 10.90
CA GLN A 16 -9.23 11.91 12.28
C GLN A 16 -9.45 10.64 13.09
N GLY A 17 -8.60 10.45 14.11
CA GLY A 17 -8.67 9.34 15.05
C GLY A 17 -7.43 8.44 15.00
N MET A 18 -7.29 7.63 16.04
CA MET A 18 -6.10 6.82 16.30
C MET A 18 -5.83 5.81 15.17
N PRO A 19 -4.67 5.90 14.48
CA PRO A 19 -4.30 4.92 13.46
C PRO A 19 -4.08 3.52 14.03
N ILE A 20 -4.62 2.49 13.36
CA ILE A 20 -4.53 1.10 13.82
C ILE A 20 -3.79 0.24 12.80
N THR A 21 -2.70 -0.39 13.21
CA THR A 21 -1.90 -1.23 12.31
C THR A 21 -2.56 -2.55 11.95
N LYS A 22 -2.41 -2.97 10.69
CA LYS A 22 -2.71 -4.34 10.28
C LYS A 22 -1.53 -5.28 10.57
N GLY A 23 -1.58 -5.93 11.72
CA GLY A 23 -0.56 -6.90 12.13
C GLY A 23 -0.51 -8.12 11.21
N SER A 24 0.64 -8.81 11.20
CA SER A 24 0.74 -10.14 10.58
C SER A 24 -0.14 -11.10 11.37
N VAL A 25 -1.20 -11.62 10.74
CA VAL A 25 -2.10 -12.56 11.41
C VAL A 25 -1.63 -13.97 11.13
N GLN A 26 -1.37 -14.75 12.17
CA GLN A 26 -1.15 -16.18 12.02
C GLN A 26 -2.53 -16.87 11.91
N PRO A 27 -2.87 -17.41 10.74
CA PRO A 27 -4.12 -18.13 10.59
C PRO A 27 -4.09 -19.43 11.40
N TRP A 28 -5.20 -19.77 12.06
CA TRP A 28 -5.36 -21.08 12.70
C TRP A 28 -6.34 -21.96 11.93
N ARG A 29 -6.19 -23.29 12.09
CA ARG A 29 -7.10 -24.25 11.49
C ARG A 29 -8.35 -24.40 12.35
N THR A 30 -9.49 -24.41 11.70
CA THR A 30 -10.79 -24.77 12.26
C THR A 30 -11.34 -25.98 11.50
N LYS A 31 -12.36 -26.64 12.05
CA LYS A 31 -13.10 -27.71 11.37
C LYS A 31 -13.72 -27.30 10.02
N HIS A 32 -13.84 -26.00 9.76
CA HIS A 32 -14.42 -25.43 8.53
C HIS A 32 -13.37 -24.72 7.65
N GLY A 33 -12.08 -24.91 7.91
CA GLY A 33 -10.99 -24.31 7.14
C GLY A 33 -10.13 -23.35 7.94
N LYS A 34 -9.44 -22.44 7.25
CA LYS A 34 -8.49 -21.50 7.85
C LYS A 34 -9.22 -20.26 8.37
N ALA A 35 -9.08 -19.94 9.65
CA ALA A 35 -9.63 -18.75 10.28
C ALA A 35 -8.53 -17.73 10.60
N VAL A 36 -8.92 -16.45 10.60
CA VAL A 36 -8.06 -15.29 10.85
C VAL A 36 -8.80 -14.39 11.82
N SER A 37 -8.14 -13.98 12.91
CA SER A 37 -8.71 -13.04 13.88
C SER A 37 -8.44 -11.65 13.34
N VAL A 38 -9.49 -10.87 13.20
CA VAL A 38 -9.37 -9.48 12.76
C VAL A 38 -9.66 -8.60 13.96
N ASP A 39 -8.73 -7.70 14.29
CA ASP A 39 -8.90 -6.74 15.37
C ASP A 39 -10.11 -5.84 15.05
N ALA A 40 -11.11 -5.83 15.94
CA ALA A 40 -12.34 -5.05 15.73
C ALA A 40 -12.07 -3.54 15.61
N ARG A 41 -11.00 -3.05 16.27
CA ARG A 41 -10.57 -1.64 16.16
C ARG A 41 -10.02 -1.35 14.77
N LEU A 42 -9.27 -2.30 14.18
CA LEU A 42 -8.80 -2.21 12.81
C LEU A 42 -9.97 -2.18 11.84
N GLN A 43 -10.96 -3.07 12.00
CA GLN A 43 -12.14 -3.07 11.13
C GLN A 43 -12.91 -1.75 11.18
N SER A 44 -13.07 -1.19 12.39
CA SER A 44 -13.77 0.09 12.60
C SER A 44 -12.99 1.24 11.96
N TRP A 45 -11.67 1.24 12.10
CA TRP A 45 -10.80 2.26 11.50
C TRP A 45 -10.75 2.15 9.97
N GLU A 46 -10.61 0.94 9.41
CA GLU A 46 -10.71 0.70 7.95
C GLU A 46 -12.07 1.14 7.40
N ALA A 47 -13.16 0.91 8.15
CA ALA A 47 -14.50 1.36 7.77
C ALA A 47 -14.64 2.89 7.80
N ALA A 48 -14.06 3.57 8.81
CA ALA A 48 -14.06 5.02 8.90
C ALA A 48 -13.28 5.67 7.74
N ILE A 49 -12.10 5.13 7.41
CA ILE A 49 -11.32 5.58 6.25
C ILE A 49 -12.13 5.41 4.97
N ARG A 50 -12.69 4.21 4.75
CA ARG A 50 -13.48 3.90 3.56
C ARG A 50 -14.67 4.85 3.41
N GLY A 51 -15.48 4.98 4.47
CA GLY A 51 -16.68 5.81 4.45
C GLY A 51 -16.36 7.27 4.13
N THR A 52 -15.30 7.81 4.75
CA THR A 52 -14.86 9.18 4.51
C THR A 52 -14.33 9.36 3.08
N ALA A 53 -13.46 8.46 2.62
CA ALA A 53 -12.88 8.52 1.29
C ALA A 53 -13.94 8.43 0.18
N VAL A 54 -14.90 7.50 0.30
CA VAL A 54 -16.02 7.37 -0.64
C VAL A 54 -16.91 8.61 -0.62
N SER A 55 -17.18 9.18 0.56
CA SER A 55 -17.94 10.42 0.69
C SER A 55 -17.24 11.60 0.01
N MET A 56 -15.93 11.76 0.22
CA MET A 56 -15.11 12.81 -0.42
C MET A 56 -15.03 12.62 -1.93
N MET A 57 -14.86 11.38 -2.41
CA MET A 57 -14.85 11.06 -3.84
C MET A 57 -16.20 11.44 -4.49
N THR A 58 -17.31 11.05 -3.86
CA THR A 58 -18.67 11.32 -4.35
C THR A 58 -18.97 12.81 -4.35
N ALA A 59 -18.61 13.53 -3.28
CA ALA A 59 -18.79 14.97 -3.18
C ALA A 59 -18.00 15.74 -4.25
N SER A 60 -16.83 15.22 -4.64
CA SER A 60 -16.00 15.76 -5.72
C SER A 60 -16.45 15.33 -7.12
N GLY A 61 -17.54 14.56 -7.26
CA GLY A 61 -18.02 14.05 -8.54
C GLY A 61 -17.09 13.03 -9.20
N LEU A 62 -16.16 12.45 -8.43
CA LEU A 62 -15.18 11.49 -8.92
C LEU A 62 -15.74 10.07 -8.88
N LYS A 63 -15.13 9.18 -9.66
CA LYS A 63 -15.40 7.74 -9.68
C LYS A 63 -14.17 6.98 -9.15
N PRO A 64 -14.32 5.70 -8.76
CA PRO A 64 -13.17 4.91 -8.31
C PRO A 64 -12.04 4.91 -9.35
N TYR A 65 -10.81 5.13 -8.91
CA TYR A 65 -9.63 5.10 -9.78
C TYR A 65 -9.34 3.67 -10.24
N ASP A 66 -9.19 3.49 -11.54
CA ASP A 66 -8.78 2.23 -12.19
C ASP A 66 -7.52 2.41 -13.04
N CYS A 67 -6.65 3.32 -12.62
CA CYS A 67 -5.36 3.64 -13.26
C CYS A 67 -4.22 3.47 -12.25
N PRO A 68 -2.94 3.49 -12.67
CA PRO A 68 -1.84 3.63 -11.75
C PRO A 68 -1.97 4.92 -10.93
N ILE A 69 -1.77 4.84 -9.62
CA ILE A 69 -1.87 5.98 -8.70
C ILE A 69 -0.66 6.11 -7.77
N SER A 70 -0.41 7.33 -7.32
CA SER A 70 0.41 7.62 -6.14
C SER A 70 -0.46 7.94 -4.94
N ILE A 71 -0.04 7.48 -3.76
CA ILE A 71 -0.56 7.98 -2.48
C ILE A 71 0.56 8.73 -1.77
N THR A 72 0.29 9.99 -1.45
CA THR A 72 1.24 10.88 -0.76
C THR A 72 0.59 11.46 0.50
N GLY A 73 1.38 11.75 1.53
CA GLY A 73 0.89 12.46 2.72
C GLY A 73 1.51 11.96 4.03
N GLU A 74 0.71 11.97 5.08
CA GLU A 74 1.17 11.60 6.42
C GLU A 74 0.13 10.88 7.25
N ILE A 75 0.64 10.08 8.18
CA ILE A 75 -0.14 9.40 9.22
C ILE A 75 0.35 9.93 10.56
N ARG A 76 -0.56 10.57 11.30
CA ARG A 76 -0.29 11.14 12.62
C ARG A 76 -0.71 10.14 13.69
N VAL A 77 0.28 9.63 14.43
CA VAL A 77 0.10 8.66 15.50
C VAL A 77 0.25 9.33 16.87
N PRO A 78 -0.36 8.78 17.93
CA PRO A 78 -0.10 9.23 19.30
C PRO A 78 1.39 9.27 19.59
N ARG A 79 1.83 10.32 20.30
CA ARG A 79 3.18 10.35 20.88
C ARG A 79 3.23 9.36 22.03
N THR A 80 4.16 8.41 21.98
CA THR A 80 4.47 7.59 23.15
C THR A 80 5.60 8.25 23.91
N ASP A 81 5.32 8.70 25.13
CA ASP A 81 6.34 9.28 26.02
C ASP A 81 7.10 8.19 26.79
N LYS A 82 6.73 6.92 26.59
CA LYS A 82 7.31 5.78 27.29
C LYS A 82 8.18 4.98 26.33
N LEU A 83 9.48 4.94 26.63
CA LEU A 83 10.32 3.85 26.16
C LEU A 83 9.75 2.59 26.81
N HIS A 84 9.17 1.70 26.00
CA HIS A 84 8.54 0.50 26.54
C HIS A 84 9.61 -0.47 27.05
N ASP A 85 9.36 -1.12 28.19
CA ASP A 85 10.23 -2.17 28.75
C ASP A 85 10.35 -3.39 27.82
N LEU A 86 9.39 -3.53 26.91
CA LEU A 86 9.38 -4.53 25.86
C LEU A 86 9.85 -3.92 24.52
N PRO A 87 10.46 -4.72 23.62
CA PRO A 87 10.84 -4.26 22.29
C PRO A 87 9.68 -3.54 21.58
N ALA A 88 9.97 -2.42 20.91
CA ALA A 88 8.97 -1.52 20.31
C ALA A 88 7.92 -2.25 19.44
N TRP A 89 8.28 -3.34 18.77
CA TRP A 89 7.36 -4.13 17.96
C TRP A 89 6.22 -4.82 18.75
N GLN A 90 6.39 -5.06 20.05
CA GLN A 90 5.37 -5.68 20.92
C GLN A 90 4.35 -4.67 21.45
N THR A 91 4.79 -3.45 21.75
CA THR A 91 3.98 -2.41 22.40
C THR A 91 3.35 -1.42 21.42
N ALA A 92 3.88 -1.33 20.20
CA ALA A 92 3.39 -0.39 19.19
C ALA A 92 2.00 -0.77 18.62
N LYS A 93 1.58 -2.04 18.72
CA LYS A 93 0.25 -2.49 18.27
C LYS A 93 -0.89 -1.98 19.16
N THR A 94 -0.65 -1.89 20.46
CA THR A 94 -1.67 -1.44 21.43
C THR A 94 -1.69 0.07 21.60
N SER A 95 -0.56 0.72 21.36
CA SER A 95 -0.36 2.16 21.64
C SER A 95 -0.45 3.05 20.39
N GLY A 96 -0.94 2.55 19.25
CA GLY A 96 -1.19 3.36 18.04
C GLY A 96 0.07 3.75 17.25
N GLY A 97 1.25 3.24 17.63
CA GLY A 97 2.54 3.64 17.07
C GLY A 97 3.17 2.63 16.09
N GLY A 98 2.41 1.65 15.60
CA GLY A 98 2.98 0.53 14.85
C GLY A 98 3.65 0.88 13.51
N ASP A 99 4.18 -0.15 12.87
CA ASP A 99 5.07 0.00 11.71
C ASP A 99 4.35 0.68 10.53
N LEU A 100 5.05 1.57 9.84
CA LEU A 100 4.49 2.38 8.76
C LEU A 100 3.96 1.51 7.61
N ASP A 101 4.64 0.42 7.27
CA ASP A 101 4.22 -0.54 6.24
C ASP A 101 2.89 -1.23 6.62
N LYS A 102 2.65 -1.49 7.91
CA LYS A 102 1.40 -2.09 8.39
C LYS A 102 0.24 -1.10 8.38
N LEU A 103 0.53 0.18 8.57
CA LEU A 103 -0.44 1.26 8.39
C LEU A 103 -0.78 1.44 6.91
N GLN A 104 0.22 1.45 6.03
CA GLN A 104 0.02 1.50 4.57
C GLN A 104 -0.83 0.34 4.07
N ARG A 105 -0.58 -0.89 4.56
CA ARG A 105 -1.40 -2.06 4.22
C ARG A 105 -2.86 -1.88 4.62
N ALA A 106 -3.12 -1.42 5.84
CA ALA A 106 -4.49 -1.17 6.31
C ALA A 106 -5.20 -0.10 5.48
N ILE A 107 -4.49 0.97 5.11
CA ILE A 107 -5.02 2.03 4.24
C ILE A 107 -5.33 1.49 2.85
N GLY A 108 -4.43 0.72 2.22
CA GLY A 108 -4.69 0.08 0.93
C GLY A 108 -5.95 -0.78 0.95
N ASP A 109 -6.11 -1.60 1.99
CA ASP A 109 -7.30 -2.42 2.19
C ASP A 109 -8.58 -1.62 2.42
N ALA A 110 -8.49 -0.49 3.14
CA ALA A 110 -9.61 0.39 3.38
C ALA A 110 -10.09 1.08 2.09
N LEU A 111 -9.15 1.51 1.24
CA LEU A 111 -9.43 2.28 0.03
C LEU A 111 -9.95 1.43 -1.14
N GLN A 112 -9.61 0.14 -1.20
CA GLN A 112 -9.99 -0.70 -2.33
C GLN A 112 -11.45 -1.16 -2.33
N THR A 113 -12.04 -1.21 -3.53
CA THR A 113 -13.31 -1.88 -3.77
C THR A 113 -13.16 -3.36 -3.45
N THR A 114 -14.03 -3.86 -2.58
CA THR A 114 -14.07 -5.27 -2.21
C THR A 114 -15.22 -5.93 -2.92
N ASN A 115 -14.92 -6.91 -3.78
CA ASN A 115 -15.92 -7.74 -4.44
C ASN A 115 -15.88 -9.14 -3.83
N SER A 116 -17.04 -9.66 -3.45
CA SER A 116 -17.24 -10.96 -2.85
C SER A 116 -18.39 -11.67 -3.55
N ARG A 117 -18.26 -12.99 -3.72
CA ARG A 117 -19.38 -13.84 -4.16
C ARG A 117 -20.53 -13.90 -3.16
N TYR A 118 -20.32 -13.43 -1.93
CA TYR A 118 -21.32 -13.43 -0.86
C TYR A 118 -22.04 -12.08 -0.80
N PRO A 119 -23.37 -12.05 -0.96
CA PRO A 119 -24.16 -10.83 -0.80
C PRO A 119 -23.89 -10.14 0.54
N GLY A 120 -23.84 -8.80 0.54
CA GLY A 120 -23.55 -7.99 1.73
C GLY A 120 -22.07 -7.92 2.14
N ARG A 121 -21.16 -8.59 1.39
CA ARG A 121 -19.71 -8.45 1.59
C ARG A 121 -19.01 -7.59 0.55
N ASN A 122 -19.77 -7.07 -0.42
CA ASN A 122 -19.27 -6.07 -1.35
C ASN A 122 -19.16 -4.73 -0.61
N ARG A 123 -18.05 -4.03 -0.83
CA ARG A 123 -17.82 -2.72 -0.24
C ARG A 123 -17.25 -1.80 -1.30
N GLU A 124 -17.86 -0.63 -1.45
CA GLU A 124 -17.34 0.41 -2.32
C GLU A 124 -15.98 0.89 -1.83
N GLY A 125 -15.13 1.27 -2.76
CA GLY A 125 -13.82 1.86 -2.50
C GLY A 125 -13.53 2.97 -3.51
N VAL A 126 -12.48 3.73 -3.24
CA VAL A 126 -12.04 4.82 -4.11
C VAL A 126 -11.02 4.35 -5.14
N ILE A 127 -10.49 3.13 -5.01
CA ILE A 127 -9.62 2.47 -5.99
C ILE A 127 -10.19 1.09 -6.31
N THR A 128 -10.06 0.62 -7.56
CA THR A 128 -10.58 -0.70 -7.95
C THR A 128 -9.83 -1.85 -7.27
N ASN A 129 -8.53 -1.69 -7.06
CA ASN A 129 -7.66 -2.66 -6.40
C ASN A 129 -6.44 -1.94 -5.83
N ASP A 130 -5.91 -2.40 -4.70
CA ASP A 130 -4.70 -1.82 -4.09
C ASP A 130 -3.43 -2.00 -4.94
N SER A 131 -3.40 -2.96 -5.87
CA SER A 131 -2.34 -3.09 -6.90
C SER A 131 -2.24 -1.90 -7.86
N ARG A 132 -3.24 -1.01 -7.88
CA ARG A 132 -3.17 0.25 -8.62
C ARG A 132 -2.17 1.23 -7.98
N ILE A 133 -1.82 1.04 -6.71
CA ILE A 133 -0.88 1.89 -6.00
C ILE A 133 0.55 1.49 -6.38
N ILE A 134 1.16 2.26 -7.26
CA ILE A 134 2.53 2.02 -7.75
C ILE A 134 3.56 2.91 -7.05
N HIS A 135 3.10 3.91 -6.29
CA HIS A 135 3.97 4.81 -5.55
C HIS A 135 3.36 5.19 -4.19
N TRP A 136 4.15 5.02 -3.14
CA TRP A 136 3.83 5.46 -1.78
C TRP A 136 4.86 6.48 -1.33
N GLN A 137 4.42 7.68 -0.96
CA GLN A 137 5.23 8.69 -0.29
C GLN A 137 4.51 9.16 0.98
N ILE A 138 4.56 8.31 2.00
CA ILE A 138 3.90 8.57 3.28
C ILE A 138 4.94 8.71 4.38
N SER A 139 4.78 9.73 5.22
CA SER A 139 5.54 9.89 6.46
C SER A 139 4.69 9.52 7.69
N LYS A 140 5.34 8.99 8.73
CA LYS A 140 4.73 8.85 10.06
C LYS A 140 5.14 10.07 10.89
N ARG A 141 4.17 10.76 11.48
CA ARG A 141 4.39 11.90 12.38
C ARG A 141 3.72 11.65 13.72
N TYR A 142 4.20 12.33 14.76
CA TYR A 142 3.49 12.38 16.03
C TYR A 142 2.41 13.46 15.99
N ALA A 143 1.28 13.16 16.60
CA ALA A 143 0.22 14.12 16.82
C ALA A 143 0.56 15.09 17.97
N ASP A 144 -0.01 16.29 17.92
CA ASP A 144 0.03 17.30 18.97
C ASP A 144 -1.31 18.07 19.03
N GLU A 145 -1.43 19.04 19.92
CA GLU A 145 -2.67 19.82 20.13
C GLU A 145 -3.15 20.56 18.87
N THR A 146 -2.23 20.91 17.97
CA THR A 146 -2.50 21.62 16.71
C THR A 146 -2.56 20.66 15.50
N HIS A 147 -2.01 19.46 15.64
CA HIS A 147 -1.92 18.45 14.60
C HIS A 147 -2.50 17.11 15.10
N PRO A 148 -3.83 16.93 15.05
CA PRO A 148 -4.47 15.77 15.68
C PRO A 148 -4.17 14.46 14.95
N GLU A 149 -4.32 13.35 15.68
CA GLU A 149 -4.17 11.99 15.16
C GLU A 149 -5.07 11.75 13.95
N GLY A 150 -4.55 10.99 12.98
CA GLY A 150 -5.32 10.64 11.80
C GLY A 150 -4.49 10.33 10.58
N VAL A 151 -5.20 10.25 9.46
CA VAL A 151 -4.68 9.98 8.12
C VAL A 151 -4.98 11.20 7.25
N TYR A 152 -3.93 11.74 6.63
CA TYR A 152 -3.99 12.94 5.79
C TYR A 152 -3.28 12.63 4.48
N LEU A 153 -4.03 12.22 3.47
CA LEU A 153 -3.49 11.66 2.23
C LEU A 153 -4.07 12.35 1.01
N THR A 154 -3.30 12.34 -0.07
CA THR A 154 -3.77 12.69 -1.42
C THR A 154 -3.50 11.51 -2.34
N ILE A 155 -4.54 11.05 -3.03
CA ILE A 155 -4.45 10.11 -4.15
C ILE A 155 -4.30 10.92 -5.44
N ARG A 156 -3.34 10.56 -6.29
CA ARG A 156 -3.15 11.16 -7.62
C ARG A 156 -3.04 10.08 -8.68
N PRO A 157 -3.78 10.19 -9.80
CA PRO A 157 -3.52 9.45 -11.02
C PRO A 157 -2.10 9.69 -11.54
N ILE A 158 -1.48 8.65 -12.07
CA ILE A 158 -0.19 8.71 -12.75
C ILE A 158 -0.43 8.40 -14.23
N SER A 159 -0.41 9.45 -15.06
CA SER A 159 -0.60 9.36 -16.51
C SER A 159 0.64 8.81 -17.22
N THR A 160 1.83 9.18 -16.72
CA THR A 160 3.12 8.65 -17.13
C THR A 160 3.89 8.25 -15.87
N PRO A 161 4.28 6.98 -15.71
CA PRO A 161 5.08 6.54 -14.58
C PRO A 161 6.54 6.97 -14.78
N GLU A 162 6.79 8.28 -14.85
CA GLU A 162 8.13 8.84 -14.74
C GLU A 162 8.52 8.87 -13.26
N LEU A 163 8.67 7.67 -12.69
CA LEU A 163 9.46 7.55 -11.48
C LEU A 163 10.93 7.58 -11.91
N PRO A 164 11.78 8.39 -11.25
CA PRO A 164 13.20 8.39 -11.57
C PRO A 164 13.72 6.96 -11.42
N ASP A 165 14.51 6.52 -12.42
CA ASP A 165 15.18 5.22 -12.34
C ASP A 165 15.95 5.15 -11.03
N TRP A 166 15.73 4.08 -10.28
CA TRP A 166 16.47 3.86 -9.06
C TRP A 166 17.95 3.75 -9.40
N GLN A 167 18.77 4.56 -8.72
CA GLN A 167 20.22 4.53 -8.85
C GLN A 167 20.85 4.26 -7.48
N PRO A 168 21.89 3.41 -7.40
CA PRO A 168 22.59 3.20 -6.14
C PRO A 168 23.23 4.50 -5.65
N ALA A 169 22.91 4.88 -4.41
CA ALA A 169 23.44 6.10 -3.80
C ALA A 169 24.95 6.01 -3.50
N THR A 170 25.46 4.80 -3.20
CA THR A 170 26.86 4.60 -2.79
C THR A 170 27.75 4.15 -3.95
N PRO A 171 29.05 4.49 -3.93
CA PRO A 171 30.01 4.01 -4.93
C PRO A 171 30.03 2.48 -5.06
N THR A 172 30.06 1.76 -3.92
CA THR A 172 30.01 0.29 -3.88
C THR A 172 28.72 -0.24 -4.52
N GLY A 173 27.58 0.38 -4.22
CA GLY A 173 26.30 0.03 -4.82
C GLY A 173 26.33 0.19 -6.35
N ARG A 174 26.92 1.28 -6.84
CA ARG A 174 27.09 1.51 -8.29
C ARG A 174 27.94 0.43 -8.94
N THR A 175 29.11 0.11 -8.36
CA THR A 175 29.98 -0.95 -8.88
C THR A 175 29.28 -2.30 -8.97
N ILE A 176 28.51 -2.70 -7.94
CA ILE A 176 27.76 -3.95 -7.93
C ILE A 176 26.68 -3.93 -9.02
N HIS A 177 25.92 -2.83 -9.11
CA HIS A 177 24.87 -2.66 -10.11
C HIS A 177 25.42 -2.77 -11.53
N ASP A 178 26.51 -2.07 -11.86
CA ASP A 178 27.13 -2.08 -13.17
C ASP A 178 27.66 -3.47 -13.55
N ASN A 179 28.22 -4.21 -12.59
CA ASN A 179 28.66 -5.59 -12.80
C ASN A 179 27.49 -6.52 -13.14
N LEU A 180 26.36 -6.37 -12.46
CA LEU A 180 25.15 -7.14 -12.74
C LEU A 180 24.59 -6.81 -14.13
N GLN A 181 24.53 -5.53 -14.50
CA GLN A 181 24.07 -5.12 -15.83
C GLN A 181 24.97 -5.67 -16.94
N ARG A 182 26.30 -5.60 -16.76
CA ARG A 182 27.27 -6.20 -17.71
C ARG A 182 27.08 -7.71 -17.84
N ARG A 183 26.85 -8.43 -16.74
CA ARG A 183 26.62 -9.88 -16.77
C ARG A 183 25.33 -10.24 -17.50
N ARG A 184 24.25 -9.48 -17.26
CA ARG A 184 22.97 -9.64 -17.96
C ARG A 184 23.11 -9.41 -19.45
N GLN A 185 23.85 -8.37 -19.86
CA GLN A 185 24.09 -8.07 -21.26
C GLN A 185 24.84 -9.22 -21.96
N ARG A 186 25.91 -9.73 -21.35
CA ARG A 186 26.65 -10.89 -21.89
C ARG A 186 25.75 -12.12 -22.07
N LEU A 187 24.92 -12.44 -21.08
CA LEU A 187 23.96 -13.55 -21.17
C LEU A 187 22.95 -13.35 -22.31
N ALA A 188 22.41 -12.14 -22.47
CA ALA A 188 21.49 -11.81 -23.55
C ALA A 188 22.16 -11.90 -24.93
N ASP A 189 23.43 -11.56 -25.02
CA ASP A 189 24.20 -11.64 -26.27
C ASP A 189 24.51 -13.11 -26.64
N THR A 190 24.87 -13.95 -25.66
CA THR A 190 25.05 -15.40 -25.87
C THR A 190 23.75 -16.08 -26.32
N LEU A 191 22.61 -15.73 -25.71
CA LEU A 191 21.30 -16.28 -26.09
C LEU A 191 20.85 -15.83 -27.49
N ARG A 192 21.26 -14.63 -27.93
CA ARG A 192 21.02 -14.16 -29.30
C ARG A 192 21.91 -14.84 -30.34
N GLN A 193 23.09 -15.30 -29.95
CA GLN A 193 24.04 -16.00 -30.83
C GLN A 193 23.70 -17.50 -31.02
N HIS A 194 22.92 -18.13 -30.13
CA HIS A 194 22.49 -19.53 -30.25
C HIS A 194 20.97 -19.73 -30.04
N PRO A 195 20.12 -19.34 -31.00
CA PRO A 195 18.66 -19.40 -30.84
C PRO A 195 18.04 -20.82 -30.92
N HIS A 196 18.78 -21.86 -31.31
CA HIS A 196 18.20 -23.15 -31.76
C HIS A 196 18.38 -24.38 -30.84
N ASP A 197 18.91 -24.26 -29.62
CA ASP A 197 19.08 -25.42 -28.72
C ASP A 197 17.88 -25.72 -27.79
N ARG A 198 16.66 -25.24 -28.12
CA ARG A 198 15.44 -25.83 -27.57
C ARG A 198 15.10 -27.09 -28.36
N LYS A 199 15.66 -28.23 -27.93
CA LYS A 199 15.15 -29.54 -28.34
C LYS A 199 13.71 -29.69 -27.85
N ASP A 200 12.79 -29.83 -28.79
CA ASP A 200 11.48 -30.44 -28.58
C ASP A 200 11.68 -31.82 -27.94
N THR A 201 11.42 -31.93 -26.64
CA THR A 201 11.15 -33.21 -26.00
C THR A 201 9.65 -33.41 -25.96
N THR A 202 9.10 -33.79 -27.11
CA THR A 202 7.81 -34.45 -27.22
C THR A 202 8.07 -35.95 -27.32
N LYS A 203 7.67 -36.70 -26.28
CA LYS A 203 7.26 -38.10 -26.38
C LYS A 203 6.08 -38.29 -25.43
#